data_AF-A0A6H9UUK0-F1
#
_entry.id   AF-A0A6H9UUK0-F1
#
_cell.length_a   1.000
_cell.length_b   1.000
_cell.length_c   1.000
_cell.angle_alpha   90.00
_cell.angle_beta   90.00
_cell.angle_gamma   90.00
#
_symmetry.space_group_name_H-M   'P 1'
#
loop_
_entity.id
_entity.type
_entity.pdbx_description
1 polymer ?
#
loop_
_entity_poly.entity_id
_entity_poly.type
_entity_poly.pdbx_seq_one_letter_code
_entity_poly.pdbx_strand_id
1 'polypeptide(L)'
;MTRSTTSCHTSIAEPDAPSLGELLVRSATGLRYRTAVQALVEEQQILARDNVRTALVTKEDGVMTCRWEGMAGRLYALGLDDGERAFLGLVLSIVGVRQSYLAAVEYLDERRLEIVLRAMTRLAGNDRIAIGTRL
;
A
#
# COMPACT_ATOMS: atom_id res chain seq x y z
N MET A 1 -49.93 -28.03 -22.83
CA MET A 1 -48.83 -27.07 -23.06
C MET A 1 -49.01 -25.91 -22.08
N THR A 2 -48.31 -25.94 -20.94
CA THR A 2 -48.31 -24.87 -19.93
C THR A 2 -46.94 -24.19 -19.96
N ARG A 3 -46.94 -22.88 -20.17
CA ARG A 3 -45.75 -22.04 -20.37
C ARG A 3 -45.29 -21.53 -19.00
N SER A 4 -44.16 -22.02 -18.51
CA SER A 4 -43.55 -21.52 -17.27
C SER A 4 -42.89 -20.16 -17.53
N THR A 5 -43.38 -19.13 -16.86
CA THR A 5 -42.75 -17.81 -16.79
C THR A 5 -41.54 -17.91 -15.85
N THR A 6 -40.34 -17.85 -16.41
CA THR A 6 -39.10 -17.71 -15.63
C THR A 6 -38.99 -16.25 -15.22
N SER A 7 -39.15 -15.98 -13.92
CA SER A 7 -38.88 -14.68 -13.30
C SER A 7 -37.36 -14.48 -13.23
N CYS A 8 -36.84 -13.53 -14.00
CA CYS A 8 -35.45 -13.14 -13.96
C CYS A 8 -35.27 -12.19 -12.76
N HIS A 9 -34.86 -12.74 -11.62
CA HIS A 9 -34.50 -11.92 -10.46
C HIS A 9 -33.10 -11.37 -10.70
N THR A 10 -33.01 -10.19 -11.32
CA THR A 10 -31.76 -9.42 -11.40
C THR A 10 -31.43 -8.92 -10.00
N SER A 11 -30.59 -9.66 -9.27
CA SER A 11 -29.93 -9.14 -8.07
C SER A 11 -28.96 -8.05 -8.52
N ILE A 12 -29.32 -6.80 -8.28
CA ILE A 12 -28.39 -5.68 -8.37
C ILE A 12 -27.41 -5.90 -7.21
N ALA A 13 -26.20 -6.35 -7.52
CA ALA A 13 -25.13 -6.44 -6.54
C ALA A 13 -24.90 -5.04 -5.96
N GLU A 14 -25.09 -4.90 -4.63
CA GLU A 14 -24.64 -3.71 -3.93
C GLU A 14 -23.14 -3.51 -4.22
N PRO A 15 -22.68 -2.28 -4.52
CA PRO A 15 -21.27 -2.05 -4.71
C PRO A 15 -20.54 -2.40 -3.41
N ASP A 16 -19.59 -3.32 -3.50
CA ASP A 16 -18.73 -3.72 -2.37
C ASP A 16 -18.16 -2.46 -1.70
N ALA A 17 -18.20 -2.43 -0.37
CA ALA A 17 -17.66 -1.32 0.39
C ALA A 17 -16.17 -1.12 0.03
N PRO A 18 -15.71 0.14 -0.14
CA PRO A 18 -14.35 0.42 -0.58
C PRO A 18 -13.33 -0.16 0.39
N SER A 19 -12.27 -0.76 -0.15
CA SER A 19 -11.22 -1.36 0.67
C SER A 19 -10.45 -0.29 1.44
N LEU A 20 -9.82 -0.66 2.58
CA LEU A 20 -8.95 0.25 3.33
C LEU A 20 -7.88 0.88 2.42
N GLY A 21 -7.29 0.08 1.52
CA GLY A 21 -6.30 0.57 0.57
C GLY A 21 -6.84 1.66 -0.35
N GLU A 22 -8.04 1.47 -0.91
CA GLU A 22 -8.69 2.47 -1.76
C GLU A 22 -8.99 3.76 -1.01
N LEU A 23 -9.45 3.66 0.24
CA LEU A 23 -9.70 4.82 1.08
C LEU A 23 -8.42 5.62 1.34
N LEU A 24 -7.30 4.95 1.64
CA LEU A 24 -6.02 5.60 1.89
C LEU A 24 -5.42 6.21 0.61
N VAL A 25 -5.56 5.55 -0.54
CA VAL A 25 -5.08 6.09 -1.83
C VAL A 25 -5.85 7.35 -2.20
N ARG A 26 -7.18 7.36 -1.99
CA ARG A 26 -8.04 8.52 -2.22
C ARG A 26 -7.74 9.68 -1.30
N SER A 27 -7.36 9.42 -0.05
CA SER A 27 -7.07 10.49 0.92
C SER A 27 -5.65 11.07 0.80
N ALA A 28 -4.73 10.36 0.13
CA ALA A 28 -3.34 10.80 -0.02
C ALA A 28 -3.18 12.05 -0.90
N THR A 29 -2.72 13.15 -0.29
CA THR A 29 -2.52 14.46 -0.93
C THR A 29 -1.09 14.62 -1.46
N GLY A 30 -0.91 14.39 -2.76
CA GLY A 30 0.37 14.61 -3.46
C GLY A 30 1.10 13.32 -3.82
N LEU A 31 2.06 13.45 -4.76
CA LEU A 31 2.68 12.30 -5.42
C LEU A 31 3.40 11.36 -4.44
N ARG A 32 4.22 11.89 -3.53
CA ARG A 32 4.99 11.09 -2.57
C ARG A 32 4.10 10.23 -1.69
N TYR A 33 3.07 10.84 -1.11
CA TYR A 33 2.12 10.15 -0.24
C TYR A 33 1.32 9.10 -1.00
N ARG A 34 0.80 9.45 -2.19
CA ARG A 34 0.06 8.50 -3.03
C ARG A 34 0.92 7.29 -3.42
N THR A 35 2.16 7.53 -3.85
CA THR A 35 3.13 6.49 -4.19
C THR A 35 3.43 5.59 -3.00
N ALA A 36 3.62 6.16 -1.81
CA ALA A 36 3.88 5.40 -0.59
C ALA A 36 2.69 4.55 -0.16
N VAL A 37 1.46 5.10 -0.18
CA VAL A 37 0.25 4.31 0.10
C VAL A 37 0.10 3.19 -0.91
N GLN A 38 0.28 3.48 -2.20
CA GLN A 38 0.12 2.48 -3.24
C GLN A 38 1.13 1.33 -3.11
N ALA A 39 2.37 1.61 -2.71
CA ALA A 39 3.36 0.58 -2.41
C ALA A 39 2.89 -0.34 -1.25
N LEU A 40 2.33 0.23 -0.17
CA LEU A 40 1.79 -0.56 0.94
C LEU A 40 0.57 -1.41 0.54
N VAL A 41 -0.31 -0.84 -0.30
CA VAL A 41 -1.48 -1.54 -0.83
C VAL A 41 -1.06 -2.69 -1.74
N GLU A 42 -0.03 -2.51 -2.57
CA GLU A 42 0.51 -3.57 -3.42
C GLU A 42 1.20 -4.69 -2.63
N GLU A 43 1.90 -4.34 -1.55
CA GLU A 43 2.57 -5.31 -0.69
C GLU A 43 1.57 -6.16 0.12
N GLN A 44 0.42 -5.58 0.49
CA GLN A 44 -0.75 -6.21 1.13
C GLN A 44 -0.51 -6.79 2.53
N GLN A 45 0.55 -7.58 2.73
CA GLN A 45 0.78 -8.36 3.94
C GLN A 45 1.08 -7.46 5.13
N ILE A 46 1.95 -6.47 4.98
CA ILE A 46 2.29 -5.47 6.00
C ILE A 46 1.02 -4.67 6.36
N LEU A 47 0.26 -4.22 5.37
CA LEU A 47 -0.98 -3.47 5.61
C LEU A 47 -2.09 -4.34 6.22
N ALA A 48 -2.02 -5.67 6.09
CA ALA A 48 -2.98 -6.57 6.71
C ALA A 48 -2.78 -6.73 8.22
N ARG A 49 -1.60 -6.39 8.76
CA ARG A 49 -1.28 -6.57 10.18
C ARG A 49 -1.91 -5.49 11.04
N ASP A 50 -2.56 -5.91 12.13
CA ASP A 50 -3.30 -5.01 13.02
C ASP A 50 -2.41 -3.95 13.70
N ASN A 51 -1.19 -4.34 14.09
CA ASN A 51 -0.23 -3.43 14.71
C ASN A 51 0.26 -2.35 13.73
N VAL A 52 0.45 -2.69 12.45
CA VAL A 52 0.77 -1.74 11.39
C VAL A 52 -0.42 -0.81 11.14
N ARG A 53 -1.64 -1.35 11.00
CA ARG A 53 -2.85 -0.52 10.82
C ARG A 53 -3.05 0.44 11.99
N THR A 54 -2.88 -0.03 13.22
CA THR A 54 -3.01 0.80 14.44
C THR A 54 -1.95 1.91 14.50
N ALA A 55 -0.74 1.65 13.98
CA ALA A 55 0.31 2.65 13.93
C ALA A 55 0.10 3.66 12.80
N LEU A 56 -0.31 3.19 11.62
CA LEU A 56 -0.42 3.97 10.38
C LEU A 56 -1.73 4.72 10.23
N VAL A 57 -2.85 4.02 10.41
CA VAL A 57 -4.16 4.52 10.00
C VAL A 57 -4.75 5.37 11.11
N THR A 58 -5.20 6.56 10.74
CA THR A 58 -6.02 7.42 11.59
C THR A 58 -7.28 7.80 10.84
N LYS A 59 -8.32 8.20 11.58
CA LYS A 59 -9.57 8.70 11.02
C LYS A 59 -9.72 10.16 11.42
N GLU A 60 -9.62 11.05 10.45
CA GLU A 60 -9.75 12.50 10.61
C GLU A 60 -11.00 12.96 9.85
N ASP A 61 -11.95 13.58 10.54
CA ASP A 61 -13.21 14.09 9.96
C ASP A 61 -13.98 13.06 9.09
N GLY A 62 -13.92 11.78 9.48
CA GLY A 62 -14.56 10.70 8.73
C GLY A 62 -13.70 10.05 7.65
N VAL A 63 -12.57 10.65 7.29
CA VAL A 63 -11.64 10.20 6.25
C VAL A 63 -10.51 9.38 6.85
N MET A 64 -10.21 8.22 6.26
CA MET A 64 -9.05 7.41 6.66
C MET A 64 -7.78 8.00 6.06
N THR A 65 -6.80 8.34 6.88
CA THR A 65 -5.51 8.92 6.48
C THR A 65 -4.34 8.14 7.08
N CYS A 66 -3.13 8.41 6.61
CA CYS A 66 -1.90 7.79 7.10
C CYS A 66 -1.12 8.77 7.99
N ARG A 67 -0.79 8.35 9.21
CA ARG A 67 0.11 9.02 10.16
C ARG A 67 1.53 8.48 10.02
N TRP A 68 2.29 9.06 9.10
CA TRP A 68 3.62 8.57 8.71
C TRP A 68 4.70 8.76 9.79
N GLU A 69 4.69 9.89 10.49
CA GLU A 69 5.65 10.21 11.55
C GLU A 69 5.49 9.25 12.73
N GLY A 70 4.23 8.98 13.12
CA GLY A 70 3.91 8.01 14.16
C GLY A 70 4.34 6.59 13.80
N MET A 71 4.23 6.22 12.53
CA MET A 71 4.76 4.96 12.00
C MET A 71 6.29 4.91 12.07
N ALA A 72 6.98 5.97 11.63
CA ALA A 72 8.44 6.04 11.61
C ALA A 72 9.08 5.91 13.01
N GLY A 73 8.42 6.43 14.04
CA GLY A 73 8.83 6.29 15.44
C GLY A 73 8.61 4.89 16.02
N ARG A 74 7.71 4.09 15.43
CA ARG A 74 7.34 2.75 15.92
C ARG A 74 7.91 1.61 15.10
N LEU A 75 8.61 1.89 14.00
CA LEU A 75 9.09 0.89 13.03
C LEU A 75 9.69 -0.38 13.66
N TYR A 76 10.52 -0.23 14.69
CA TYR A 76 11.18 -1.35 15.37
C TYR A 76 10.32 -2.06 16.44
N ALA A 77 9.20 -1.48 16.83
CA ALA A 77 8.24 -2.04 17.78
C ALA A 77 7.08 -2.80 17.11
N LEU A 78 7.06 -2.87 15.78
CA LEU A 78 5.98 -3.49 14.99
C LEU A 78 6.16 -5.00 14.78
N GLY A 79 7.20 -5.62 15.35
CA GLY A 79 7.44 -7.06 15.16
C GLY A 79 7.55 -7.48 13.69
N LEU A 80 8.06 -6.56 12.85
CA LEU A 80 8.36 -6.83 11.45
C LEU A 80 9.67 -7.61 11.36
N ASP A 81 9.76 -8.53 10.42
CA ASP A 81 11.03 -9.12 10.03
C ASP A 81 11.93 -8.09 9.32
N ASP A 82 13.16 -8.48 8.99
CA ASP A 82 14.14 -7.55 8.42
C ASP A 82 13.74 -7.08 7.01
N GLY A 83 13.11 -7.92 6.19
CA GLY A 83 12.65 -7.58 4.84
C GLY A 83 11.43 -6.66 4.86
N GLU A 84 10.45 -6.96 5.70
CA GLU A 84 9.29 -6.10 5.96
C GLU A 84 9.71 -4.72 6.49
N ARG A 85 10.67 -4.71 7.43
CA ARG A 85 11.19 -3.48 8.03
C ARG A 85 11.98 -2.66 7.02
N ALA A 86 12.80 -3.30 6.18
CA ALA A 86 13.52 -2.66 5.10
C ALA A 86 12.55 -2.03 4.08
N PHE A 87 11.52 -2.79 3.66
CA PHE A 87 10.48 -2.30 2.77
C PHE A 87 9.77 -1.07 3.35
N LEU A 88 9.29 -1.16 4.59
CA LEU A 88 8.59 -0.06 5.23
C LEU A 88 9.52 1.15 5.46
N GLY A 89 10.80 0.91 5.77
CA GLY A 89 11.81 1.96 5.84
C GLY A 89 11.98 2.72 4.52
N LEU A 90 11.99 2.02 3.38
CA LEU A 90 12.08 2.64 2.05
C LEU A 90 10.79 3.41 1.72
N VAL A 91 9.61 2.87 2.05
CA VAL A 91 8.33 3.58 1.90
C VAL A 91 8.31 4.87 2.73
N LEU A 92 8.77 4.83 3.98
CA LEU A 92 8.87 6.02 4.83
C LEU A 92 9.86 7.06 4.26
N SER A 93 10.89 6.60 3.53
CA SER A 93 11.82 7.48 2.82
C SER A 93 11.21 8.13 1.58
N ILE A 94 10.29 7.45 0.88
CA ILE A 94 9.52 8.05 -0.23
C ILE A 94 8.67 9.22 0.29
N VAL A 95 8.05 9.06 1.46
CA VAL A 95 7.27 10.12 2.11
C VAL A 95 8.18 11.27 2.58
N GLY A 96 9.40 10.96 3.01
CA GLY A 96 10.39 11.92 3.50
C GLY A 96 10.41 12.08 5.03
N VAL A 97 9.76 11.18 5.77
CA VAL A 97 9.72 11.21 7.25
C VAL A 97 10.90 10.46 7.89
N ARG A 98 11.65 9.68 7.10
CA ARG A 98 12.84 8.94 7.55
C ARG A 98 13.83 8.82 6.39
N GLN A 99 15.12 8.92 6.68
CA GLN A 99 16.16 8.54 5.73
C GLN A 99 16.41 7.02 5.82
N SER A 100 16.49 6.38 4.67
CA SER A 100 16.83 4.95 4.55
C SER A 100 17.98 4.78 3.56
N TYR A 101 18.91 3.89 3.86
CA TYR A 101 19.99 3.55 2.94
C TYR A 101 19.45 2.73 1.78
N LEU A 102 19.87 3.04 0.55
CA LEU A 102 19.47 2.27 -0.62
C LEU A 102 19.88 0.79 -0.50
N ALA A 103 20.99 0.49 0.19
CA ALA A 103 21.44 -0.88 0.46
C ALA A 103 20.40 -1.74 1.21
N ALA A 104 19.35 -1.13 1.81
CA ALA A 104 18.24 -1.88 2.40
C ALA A 104 17.50 -2.78 1.38
N VAL A 105 17.67 -2.53 0.08
CA VAL A 105 17.15 -3.42 -0.98
C VAL A 105 17.69 -4.85 -0.90
N GLU A 106 18.84 -5.08 -0.26
CA GLU A 106 19.42 -6.41 -0.08
C GLU A 106 18.56 -7.33 0.80
N TYR A 107 17.72 -6.76 1.67
CA TYR A 107 16.80 -7.50 2.53
C TYR A 107 15.43 -7.76 1.88
N LEU A 108 15.18 -7.21 0.69
CA LEU A 108 13.90 -7.37 0.00
C LEU A 108 13.89 -8.68 -0.79
N ASP A 109 12.78 -9.41 -0.67
CA ASP A 109 12.43 -10.42 -1.67
C ASP A 109 12.10 -9.76 -3.03
N GLU A 110 12.04 -10.59 -4.08
CA GLU A 110 11.81 -10.13 -5.45
C GLU A 110 10.52 -9.31 -5.60
N ARG A 111 9.45 -9.74 -4.92
CA ARG A 111 8.14 -9.07 -4.96
C ARG A 111 8.23 -7.67 -4.35
N ARG A 112 8.82 -7.54 -3.17
CA ARG A 112 8.98 -6.25 -2.48
C ARG A 112 9.93 -5.32 -3.22
N LEU A 113 10.99 -5.88 -3.81
CA LEU A 113 11.92 -5.11 -4.66
C LEU A 113 11.20 -4.53 -5.88
N GLU A 114 10.38 -5.33 -6.58
CA GLU A 114 9.61 -4.87 -7.73
C GLU A 114 8.69 -3.69 -7.34
N ILE A 115 7.97 -3.81 -6.22
CA ILE A 115 7.08 -2.77 -5.73
C ILE A 115 7.85 -1.47 -5.43
N VAL A 116 9.02 -1.56 -4.77
CA VAL A 116 9.87 -0.39 -4.48
C VAL A 116 10.35 0.27 -5.78
N LEU A 117 10.85 -0.50 -6.74
CA LEU A 117 11.34 0.04 -8.02
C LEU A 117 10.21 0.69 -8.83
N ARG A 118 9.01 0.09 -8.82
CA ARG A 118 7.82 0.68 -9.42
C ARG A 118 7.41 1.98 -8.73
N ALA A 119 7.50 2.02 -7.39
CA ALA A 119 7.25 3.23 -6.62
C ALA A 119 8.25 4.35 -6.96
N MET A 120 9.54 4.04 -7.12
CA MET A 120 10.55 4.99 -7.57
C MET A 120 10.27 5.52 -8.98
N THR A 121 9.85 4.63 -9.88
CA THR A 121 9.47 4.96 -11.26
C THR A 121 8.31 5.97 -11.27
N ARG A 122 7.24 5.70 -10.50
CA ARG A 122 6.11 6.62 -10.31
C ARG A 122 6.53 7.96 -9.71
N LEU A 123 7.41 7.93 -8.71
CA LEU A 123 7.92 9.15 -8.06
C LEU A 123 8.70 10.03 -9.04
N ALA A 124 9.41 9.42 -9.98
CA ALA A 124 10.09 10.11 -11.07
C ALA A 124 9.14 10.62 -12.18
N GLY A 125 7.82 10.43 -12.03
CA GLY A 125 6.82 10.80 -13.04
C GLY A 125 6.81 9.89 -14.26
N ASN A 126 7.37 8.68 -14.14
CA ASN A 126 7.40 7.69 -15.20
C ASN A 126 6.45 6.54 -14.84
N ASP A 127 5.70 6.04 -15.81
CA ASP A 127 4.79 4.88 -15.63
C ASP A 127 5.23 3.66 -16.45
N ARG A 128 6.32 3.77 -17.21
CA ARG A 128 6.65 2.83 -18.31
C ARG A 128 8.05 2.23 -18.27
N ILE A 129 8.81 2.42 -17.19
CA ILE A 129 10.12 1.77 -17.10
C ILE A 129 9.88 0.28 -16.86
N ALA A 130 10.25 -0.55 -17.84
CA ALA A 130 10.27 -1.99 -17.68
C ALA A 130 11.43 -2.35 -16.74
N ILE A 131 11.11 -2.98 -15.62
CA ILE A 131 12.10 -3.54 -14.70
C ILE A 131 12.35 -4.98 -15.17
N GLY A 132 13.55 -5.25 -15.69
CA GLY A 132 13.93 -6.58 -16.15
C GLY A 132 14.10 -7.56 -14.99
N THR A 133 13.94 -8.85 -15.27
CA THR A 133 14.19 -9.93 -14.32
C THR A 133 15.68 -10.26 -14.22
N ARG A 134 16.12 -10.70 -13.04
CA ARG A 134 17.46 -11.28 -12.85
C ARG A 134 17.44 -12.71 -13.40
N LEU A 135 18.38 -13.05 -14.29
CA LEU A 135 18.64 -14.43 -14.73
C LEU A 135 19.36 -15.22 -13.64
#